data_AF-A0A1W9P8F3-F1
#
_entry.id   AF-A0A1W9P8F3-F1
#
_cell.length_a   1.000
_cell.length_b   1.000
_cell.length_c   1.000
_cell.angle_alpha   90.00
_cell.angle_beta   90.00
_cell.angle_gamma   90.00
#
_symmetry.space_group_name_H-M   'P 1'
#
loop_
_entity.id
_entity.type
_entity.pdbx_description
1 polymer ?
#
loop_
_entity_poly.entity_id
_entity_poly.type
_entity_poly.pdbx_seq_one_letter_code
_entity_poly.pdbx_strand_id
1 'polypeptide(L)'
;MGEMIEIEEKYLNLITALSGSGPAYFFYIVEQLIKAGVSSGLEKKISERLAIQTGLGSLRMLAQGRDAEELRKKVTSKGGTTEAAFRVFQKRKMAQIFAEAIRTAVRKAEELEQ
;
A
#
# COMPACT_ATOMS: atom_id res chain seq x y z
N MET A 1 1.95 1.56 -19.65
CA MET A 1 0.67 1.03 -20.17
C MET A 1 -0.09 0.49 -18.98
N GLY A 2 -1.32 0.98 -18.77
CA GLY A 2 -2.20 0.54 -17.68
C GLY A 2 -3.25 -0.44 -18.18
N GLU A 3 -4.11 -0.87 -17.27
CA GLU A 3 -5.31 -1.64 -17.56
C GLU A 3 -6.52 -0.69 -17.69
N MET A 4 -7.46 -1.01 -18.57
CA MET A 4 -8.73 -0.29 -18.68
C MET A 4 -9.81 -1.14 -18.02
N ILE A 5 -10.62 -0.51 -17.17
CA ILE A 5 -11.71 -1.16 -16.43
C ILE A 5 -12.97 -0.32 -16.65
N GLU A 6 -14.05 -0.97 -17.07
CA GLU A 6 -15.37 -0.33 -17.14
C GLU A 6 -16.05 -0.40 -15.77
N ILE A 7 -16.59 0.73 -15.32
CA ILE A 7 -17.19 0.88 -14.00
C ILE A 7 -18.24 1.98 -14.01
N GLU A 8 -19.27 1.85 -13.18
CA GLU A 8 -20.34 2.85 -13.08
C GLU A 8 -19.83 4.22 -12.62
N GLU A 9 -20.35 5.29 -13.23
CA GLU A 9 -19.95 6.68 -12.97
C GLU A 9 -20.12 7.09 -11.49
N LYS A 10 -21.08 6.51 -10.77
CA LYS A 10 -21.28 6.76 -9.33
C LYS A 10 -20.06 6.45 -8.46
N TYR A 11 -19.09 5.69 -8.98
CA TYR A 11 -17.84 5.37 -8.30
C TYR A 11 -16.68 6.31 -8.65
N LEU A 12 -16.89 7.36 -9.45
CA LEU A 12 -15.81 8.25 -9.92
C LEU A 12 -14.97 8.82 -8.77
N ASN A 13 -15.60 9.35 -7.71
CA ASN A 13 -14.90 9.86 -6.53
C ASN A 13 -14.08 8.78 -5.81
N LEU A 14 -14.60 7.55 -5.74
CA LEU A 14 -13.88 6.40 -5.19
C LEU A 14 -12.68 6.01 -6.05
N ILE A 15 -12.83 6.04 -7.38
CA ILE A 15 -11.74 5.78 -8.31
C ILE A 15 -10.66 6.85 -8.16
N THR A 16 -11.03 8.13 -8.11
CA THR A 16 -10.08 9.23 -7.88
C THR A 16 -9.31 9.05 -6.57
N ALA A 17 -9.98 8.67 -5.49
CA ALA A 17 -9.34 8.37 -4.21
C ALA A 17 -8.40 7.16 -4.28
N LEU A 18 -8.77 6.09 -5.00
CA LEU A 18 -7.98 4.85 -5.05
C LEU A 18 -6.86 4.85 -6.09
N SER A 19 -7.08 5.38 -7.29
CA SER A 19 -6.15 5.32 -8.42
C SER A 19 -5.54 6.68 -8.77
N GLY A 20 -6.29 7.77 -8.65
CA GLY A 20 -5.77 9.13 -8.85
C GLY A 20 -4.80 9.51 -7.74
N SER A 21 -5.21 9.33 -6.49
CA SER A 21 -4.35 9.53 -5.30
C SER A 21 -3.49 8.31 -4.95
N GLY A 22 -3.84 7.14 -5.50
CA GLY A 22 -3.21 5.85 -5.22
C GLY A 22 -1.67 5.83 -5.27
N PRO A 23 -1.02 6.36 -6.32
CA PRO A 23 0.43 6.37 -6.42
C PRO A 23 1.12 7.02 -5.22
N ALA A 24 0.55 8.10 -4.66
CA ALA A 24 1.12 8.78 -3.50
C ALA A 24 1.17 7.87 -2.26
N TYR A 25 0.17 7.01 -2.08
CA TYR A 25 0.14 6.07 -0.96
C TYR A 25 1.27 5.04 -1.07
N PHE A 26 1.52 4.51 -2.26
CA PHE A 26 2.62 3.58 -2.51
C PHE A 26 3.98 4.27 -2.37
N PHE A 27 4.15 5.48 -2.91
CA PHE A 27 5.38 6.26 -2.74
C PHE A 27 5.68 6.51 -1.26
N TYR A 28 4.66 6.88 -0.48
CA TYR A 28 4.80 7.08 0.96
C TYR A 28 5.20 5.80 1.69
N ILE A 29 4.58 4.65 1.38
CA ILE A 29 4.97 3.36 1.98
C ILE A 29 6.43 3.04 1.67
N VAL A 30 6.87 3.20 0.42
CA VAL A 30 8.26 2.96 0.02
C VAL A 30 9.20 3.94 0.74
N GLU A 31 8.85 5.22 0.82
CA GLU A 31 9.60 6.23 1.56
C GLU A 31 9.79 5.84 3.04
N GLN A 32 8.73 5.38 3.71
CA GLN A 32 8.81 4.97 5.11
C GLN A 32 9.66 3.71 5.30
N LEU A 33 9.61 2.75 4.37
CA LEU A 33 10.48 1.57 4.41
C LEU A 33 11.95 1.95 4.26
N ILE A 34 12.26 2.89 3.37
CA ILE A 34 13.62 3.41 3.19
C ILE A 34 14.10 4.10 4.47
N LYS A 35 13.29 5.01 5.03
CA LYS A 35 13.60 5.72 6.28
C LYS A 35 13.85 4.74 7.42
N ALA A 36 13.01 3.71 7.57
CA ALA A 36 13.17 2.68 8.60
C ALA A 36 14.45 1.85 8.41
N GLY A 37 14.80 1.50 7.17
CA GLY A 37 16.05 0.80 6.85
C GLY A 37 17.27 1.63 7.24
N VAL A 38 17.27 2.92 6.88
CA VAL A 38 18.34 3.86 7.21
C VAL A 38 18.46 4.04 8.72
N SER A 39 17.36 4.27 9.44
CA SER A 39 17.39 4.41 10.90
C SER A 39 17.83 3.12 11.62
N SER A 40 17.71 1.98 10.96
CA SER A 40 18.17 0.68 11.46
C SER A 40 19.63 0.36 11.10
N GLY A 41 20.33 1.30 10.45
CA GLY A 41 21.77 1.21 10.17
C GLY A 41 22.14 0.83 8.73
N LEU A 42 21.19 0.71 7.81
CA LEU A 42 21.49 0.47 6.40
C LEU A 42 21.88 1.76 5.68
N GLU A 43 22.76 1.64 4.67
CA GLU A 43 23.01 2.74 3.74
C GLU A 43 21.72 3.12 3.00
N LYS A 44 21.51 4.42 2.78
CA LYS A 44 20.35 4.95 2.04
C LYS A 44 20.14 4.27 0.70
N LYS A 45 21.21 4.13 -0.09
CA LYS A 45 21.17 3.50 -1.43
C LYS A 45 20.74 2.03 -1.37
N ILE A 46 21.19 1.29 -0.35
CA ILE A 46 20.79 -0.10 -0.13
C ILE A 46 19.32 -0.17 0.28
N SER A 47 18.90 0.68 1.23
CA SER A 47 17.51 0.77 1.69
C SER A 47 16.53 1.10 0.55
N GLU A 48 16.89 2.07 -0.30
CA GLU A 48 16.18 2.42 -1.53
C GLU A 48 16.02 1.21 -2.46
N ARG A 49 17.12 0.54 -2.76
CA ARG A 49 17.10 -0.61 -3.67
C ARG A 49 16.23 -1.74 -3.13
N LEU A 50 16.35 -2.07 -1.84
CA LEU A 50 15.57 -3.12 -1.20
C LEU A 50 14.07 -2.78 -1.17
N ALA A 51 13.70 -1.58 -0.75
CA ALA A 51 12.29 -1.17 -0.67
C ALA A 51 11.62 -1.15 -2.05
N ILE A 52 12.27 -0.56 -3.05
CA ILE A 52 11.75 -0.47 -4.42
C ILE A 52 11.60 -1.86 -5.05
N GLN A 53 12.63 -2.70 -4.98
CA GLN A 53 12.58 -4.04 -5.58
C GLN A 53 11.56 -4.95 -4.88
N THR A 54 11.42 -4.84 -3.56
CA THR A 54 10.41 -5.58 -2.80
C THR A 54 9.00 -5.18 -3.22
N GLY A 55 8.74 -3.87 -3.35
CA GLY A 55 7.46 -3.36 -3.83
C GLY A 55 7.15 -3.82 -5.25
N LEU A 56 8.12 -3.69 -6.16
CA LEU A 56 7.98 -4.12 -7.56
C LEU A 56 7.69 -5.62 -7.69
N GLY A 57 8.44 -6.46 -6.98
CA GLY A 57 8.22 -7.91 -6.96
C GLY A 57 6.84 -8.28 -6.42
N SER A 58 6.44 -7.66 -5.30
CA SER A 58 5.14 -7.92 -4.67
C SER A 58 3.97 -7.55 -5.57
N LEU A 59 4.02 -6.37 -6.19
CA LEU A 59 2.98 -5.91 -7.12
C LEU A 59 2.94 -6.75 -8.40
N ARG A 60 4.09 -7.22 -8.91
CA ARG A 60 4.12 -8.17 -10.03
C ARG A 60 3.46 -9.50 -9.68
N MET A 61 3.66 -10.01 -8.47
CA MET A 61 2.99 -11.24 -8.02
C MET A 61 1.47 -11.06 -7.92
N LEU A 62 1.01 -9.89 -7.47
CA LEU A 62 -0.41 -9.54 -7.44
C LEU A 62 -1.00 -9.43 -8.86
N ALA A 63 -0.28 -8.79 -9.77
CA ALA A 63 -0.69 -8.65 -11.17
C ALA A 63 -0.82 -9.99 -11.92
N GLN A 64 -0.29 -11.09 -11.38
CA GLN A 64 -0.50 -12.44 -11.90
C GLN A 64 -1.82 -13.09 -11.42
N GLY A 65 -2.74 -12.31 -10.85
CA GLY A 65 -4.06 -12.77 -10.42
C GLY A 65 -4.07 -13.51 -9.08
N ARG A 66 -3.04 -13.31 -8.25
CA ARG A 66 -2.98 -13.92 -6.91
C ARG A 66 -3.64 -13.00 -5.89
N ASP A 67 -4.39 -13.59 -4.95
CA ASP A 67 -5.01 -12.85 -3.85
C ASP A 67 -3.95 -12.24 -2.90
N ALA A 68 -4.20 -11.00 -2.48
CA ALA A 68 -3.28 -10.25 -1.63
C ALA A 68 -3.18 -10.81 -0.21
N GLU A 69 -4.30 -11.28 0.35
CA GLU A 69 -4.32 -11.87 1.67
C GLU A 69 -3.58 -13.21 1.69
N GLU A 70 -3.77 -14.04 0.66
CA GLU A 70 -3.05 -15.29 0.47
C GLU A 70 -1.55 -15.07 0.32
N LEU A 71 -1.12 -14.14 -0.54
CA LEU A 71 0.29 -13.81 -0.71
C LEU A 71 0.93 -13.35 0.60
N ARG A 72 0.24 -12.47 1.34
CA ARG A 72 0.68 -12.02 2.67
C ARG A 72 0.82 -13.19 3.64
N LYS A 73 -0.15 -14.11 3.69
CA LYS A 73 -0.10 -15.30 4.56
C LYS A 73 1.08 -16.20 4.20
N LYS A 74 1.35 -16.41 2.90
CA LYS A 74 2.48 -17.24 2.42
C LYS A 74 3.85 -16.73 2.85
N VAL A 75 4.03 -15.42 3.01
CA VAL A 75 5.27 -14.81 3.49
C VAL A 75 5.28 -14.50 4.99
N THR A 76 4.28 -15.00 5.73
CA THR A 76 4.15 -14.81 7.19
C THR A 76 4.23 -16.16 7.89
N SER A 77 5.42 -16.52 8.38
CA SER A 77 5.61 -17.70 9.22
C SER A 77 5.26 -17.40 10.69
N LYS A 78 4.71 -18.42 11.39
CA LYS A 78 4.41 -18.33 12.82
C LYS A 78 5.66 -18.02 13.63
N GLY A 79 5.63 -16.97 14.44
CA GLY A 79 6.79 -16.50 15.21
C GLY A 79 7.90 -15.84 14.39
N GLY A 80 7.70 -15.61 13.09
CA GLY A 80 8.67 -14.96 12.21
C GLY A 80 8.68 -13.43 12.32
N THR A 81 9.66 -12.80 11.64
CA THR A 81 9.82 -11.34 11.59
C THR A 81 8.60 -10.65 10.97
N THR A 82 8.02 -11.22 9.92
CA THR A 82 6.80 -10.71 9.28
C THR A 82 5.62 -10.71 10.26
N GLU A 83 5.42 -11.78 11.02
CA GLU A 83 4.34 -11.86 12.01
C GLU A 83 4.52 -10.78 13.09
N ALA A 84 5.75 -10.60 13.60
CA ALA A 84 6.06 -9.58 14.60
C ALA A 84 5.73 -8.16 14.09
N ALA A 85 6.07 -7.84 12.83
CA ALA A 85 5.71 -6.56 12.21
C ALA A 85 4.18 -6.39 12.08
N PHE A 86 3.46 -7.42 11.65
CA PHE A 86 2.00 -7.36 11.52
C PHE A 86 1.28 -7.20 12.87
N ARG A 87 1.81 -7.75 13.97
CA ARG A 87 1.28 -7.49 15.32
C ARG A 87 1.33 -6.00 15.67
N VAL A 88 2.37 -5.28 15.24
CA VAL A 88 2.46 -3.81 15.40
C VAL A 88 1.38 -3.13 14.55
N PHE A 89 1.23 -3.50 13.28
CA PHE A 89 0.20 -2.92 12.40
C PHE A 89 -1.21 -3.13 12.95
N GLN A 90 -1.51 -4.32 13.49
CA GLN A 90 -2.78 -4.63 14.14
C GLN A 90 -3.00 -3.77 15.40
N LYS A 91 -2.00 -3.69 16.29
CA LYS A 91 -2.07 -2.86 17.50
C LYS A 91 -2.28 -1.38 17.16
N ARG A 92 -1.70 -0.91 16.05
CA ARG A 92 -1.86 0.46 15.54
C ARG A 92 -3.10 0.65 14.67
N LYS A 93 -3.96 -0.37 14.54
CA LYS A 93 -5.22 -0.28 13.80
C LYS A 93 -5.02 0.17 12.35
N MET A 94 -3.98 -0.36 11.70
CA MET A 94 -3.59 0.09 10.36
C MET A 94 -4.69 -0.12 9.31
N ALA A 95 -5.49 -1.18 9.43
CA ALA A 95 -6.66 -1.40 8.56
C ALA A 95 -7.70 -0.27 8.70
N GLN A 96 -7.94 0.19 9.92
CA GLN A 96 -8.86 1.30 10.17
C GLN A 96 -8.31 2.62 9.61
N ILE A 97 -7.00 2.85 9.70
CA ILE A 97 -6.33 4.03 9.12
C ILE A 97 -6.54 4.07 7.60
N PHE A 98 -6.32 2.96 6.88
CA PHE A 98 -6.56 2.92 5.44
C PHE A 98 -8.02 3.19 5.08
N ALA A 99 -8.95 2.55 5.80
CA ALA A 99 -10.38 2.75 5.55
C ALA A 99 -10.81 4.21 5.80
N GLU A 100 -10.27 4.85 6.84
CA GLU A 100 -10.51 6.26 7.13
C GLU A 100 -9.90 7.18 6.07
N ALA A 101 -8.64 6.96 5.70
CA ALA A 101 -7.94 7.76 4.69
C ALA A 101 -8.69 7.76 3.33
N ILE A 102 -9.12 6.59 2.86
CA ILE A 102 -9.87 6.50 1.60
C ILE A 102 -11.23 7.20 1.72
N ARG A 103 -12.00 6.97 2.80
CA ARG A 103 -13.29 7.67 2.98
C ARG A 103 -13.12 9.19 3.01
N THR A 104 -12.07 9.69 3.67
CA THR A 104 -11.78 11.12 3.73
C THR A 104 -11.40 11.66 2.35
N ALA A 105 -10.60 10.93 1.57
CA ALA A 105 -10.27 11.31 0.20
C ALA A 105 -11.50 11.34 -0.72
N VAL A 106 -12.42 10.37 -0.59
CA VAL A 106 -13.70 10.37 -1.34
C VAL A 106 -14.54 11.59 -1.00
N ARG A 107 -14.76 11.88 0.29
CA ARG A 107 -15.50 13.08 0.72
C ARG A 107 -14.87 14.35 0.18
N LYS A 108 -13.54 14.43 0.18
CA LYS A 108 -12.84 15.59 -0.37
C LYS A 108 -13.05 15.74 -1.87
N ALA A 109 -13.08 14.63 -2.62
CA ALA A 109 -13.38 14.68 -4.05
C ALA A 109 -14.82 15.16 -4.30
N GLU A 110 -15.79 14.66 -3.53
CA GLU A 110 -17.20 15.12 -3.58
C GLU A 110 -17.34 16.63 -3.27
N GLU A 111 -16.55 17.16 -2.33
CA GLU A 111 -16.53 18.60 -2.02
C GLU A 111 -15.94 19.46 -3.14
N LEU A 112 -15.04 18.92 -3.96
CA LEU A 112 -14.36 19.66 -5.04
C LEU A 112 -15.16 19.69 -6.34
N GLU A 113 -16.15 18.82 -6.47
CA GLU A 113 -17.07 18.75 -7.62
C GLU A 113 -18.29 19.70 -7.48
N GLN A 114 -18.41 20.40 -6.34
CA GLN A 114 -19.41 21.44 -6.07
C GLN A 114 -18.87 22.84 -6.41
#